data_AF-A0A561WMS2-F1
#
_entry.id   AF-A0A561WMS2-F1
#
_cell.length_a   1.000
_cell.length_b   1.000
_cell.length_c   1.000
_cell.angle_alpha   90.00
_cell.angle_beta   90.00
_cell.angle_gamma   90.00
#
_symmetry.space_group_name_H-M   'P 1'
#
loop_
_entity.id
_entity.type
_entity.pdbx_description
1 polymer ?
#
loop_
_entity_poly.entity_id
_entity_poly.type
_entity_poly.pdbx_seq_one_letter_code
_entity_poly.pdbx_strand_id
1 'polypeptide(L)'
;MLLRVRVTLPDRPGALGQVARTLGVAGADIVQVVVLERLGGRAVDDFTVVWPGAARVERLLAGLAAIPGVQVDGVWRAIGAPVNGGHDAELLAQVAANPADGLATLVDAVPGLLAADWAAAAVVPADWAARNGAKGVGNEPRVAYASWRAPSPLHLPEVTPLRARPFAEPGGARYAVAPFGRGGLVLLVARTDEDDLPAAAFHVTEVDRVAQLVRAAAVILGSRLDAVTPATVSQV
;
A
#
# COMPACT_ATOMS: atom_id res chain seq x y z
N MET A 1 17.84 -5.11 7.03
CA MET A 1 16.38 -5.06 6.73
C MET A 1 16.13 -3.96 5.72
N LEU A 2 15.09 -4.05 4.91
CA LEU A 2 14.72 -2.99 3.97
C LEU A 2 13.60 -2.14 4.61
N LEU A 3 13.85 -0.84 4.73
CA LEU A 3 12.90 0.11 5.32
C LEU A 3 12.49 1.16 4.29
N ARG A 4 11.25 1.62 4.39
CA ARG A 4 10.78 2.83 3.73
C ARG A 4 10.54 3.90 4.76
N VAL A 5 11.07 5.09 4.50
CA VAL A 5 10.98 6.27 5.38
C VAL A 5 10.31 7.36 4.57
N ARG A 6 9.13 7.81 5.00
CA ARG A 6 8.47 8.97 4.43
C ARG A 6 8.80 10.20 5.24
N VAL A 7 9.21 11.27 4.55
CA VAL A 7 9.46 12.55 5.16
C VAL A 7 8.75 13.67 4.42
N THR A 8 8.20 14.61 5.19
CA THR A 8 7.74 15.90 4.70
C THR A 8 8.79 16.96 5.04
N LEU A 9 9.35 17.62 4.03
CA LEU A 9 10.49 18.53 4.16
C LEU A 9 10.25 19.85 3.40
N PRO A 10 11.01 20.93 3.69
CA PRO A 10 10.92 22.16 2.91
C PRO A 10 11.41 21.92 1.48
N ASP A 11 10.65 22.35 0.47
CA ASP A 11 11.03 22.23 -0.94
C ASP A 11 12.01 23.36 -1.32
N ARG A 12 13.26 23.22 -0.87
CA ARG A 12 14.34 24.15 -1.15
C ARG A 12 15.68 23.43 -1.32
N PRO A 13 16.64 24.01 -2.06
CA PRO A 13 17.97 23.42 -2.22
C PRO A 13 18.62 23.04 -0.88
N GLY A 14 19.19 21.85 -0.82
CA GLY A 14 19.90 21.32 0.35
C GLY A 14 19.04 20.58 1.37
N ALA A 15 17.71 20.73 1.38
CA ALA A 15 16.85 20.04 2.36
C ALA A 15 16.90 18.51 2.20
N LEU A 16 16.72 18.01 0.98
CA LEU A 16 16.87 16.57 0.66
C LEU A 16 18.28 16.06 0.98
N GLY A 17 19.32 16.86 0.73
CA GLY A 17 20.71 16.52 1.03
C GLY A 17 20.99 16.37 2.52
N GLN A 18 20.34 17.17 3.38
CA GLN A 18 20.43 17.02 4.84
C GLN A 18 19.82 15.70 5.30
N VAL A 19 18.65 15.33 4.77
CA VAL A 19 18.00 14.04 5.05
C VAL A 19 18.90 12.87 4.62
N ALA A 20 19.41 12.91 3.38
CA ALA A 20 20.28 11.87 2.85
C ALA A 20 21.58 11.73 3.67
N ARG A 21 22.19 12.85 4.09
CA ARG A 21 23.37 12.84 4.96
C ARG A 21 23.08 12.21 6.32
N THR A 22 21.96 12.56 6.94
CA THR A 22 21.55 12.01 8.24
C THR A 22 21.30 10.50 8.15
N LEU A 23 20.63 10.03 7.10
CA LEU A 23 20.48 8.60 6.81
C LEU A 23 21.85 7.91 6.70
N GLY A 24 22.77 8.46 5.90
CA GLY A 24 24.11 7.90 5.72
C GLY A 24 24.94 7.84 7.01
N VAL A 25 24.91 8.90 7.84
CA VAL A 25 25.60 8.92 9.15
C VAL A 25 25.05 7.87 10.10
N ALA A 26 23.74 7.61 10.05
CA ALA A 26 23.11 6.55 10.84
C ALA A 26 23.40 5.13 10.30
N GLY A 27 24.02 5.02 9.12
CA GLY A 27 24.40 3.77 8.47
C GLY A 27 23.34 3.20 7.53
N ALA A 28 22.35 4.00 7.12
CA ALA A 28 21.45 3.63 6.03
C ALA A 28 22.19 3.67 4.70
N ASP A 29 21.98 2.65 3.88
CA ASP A 29 22.28 2.70 2.45
C ASP A 29 21.00 3.04 1.68
N ILE A 30 20.99 4.16 0.94
CA ILE A 30 19.82 4.63 0.21
C ILE A 30 19.76 3.91 -1.14
N VAL A 31 18.73 3.10 -1.32
CA VAL A 31 18.55 2.32 -2.55
C VAL A 31 17.54 2.94 -3.51
N GLN A 32 16.62 3.77 -3.02
CA GLN A 32 15.66 4.48 -3.86
C GLN A 32 15.17 5.76 -3.18
N VAL A 33 14.91 6.79 -3.98
CA VAL A 33 14.22 8.02 -3.56
C VAL A 33 13.07 8.28 -4.51
N VAL A 34 11.86 8.49 -3.99
CA VAL A 34 10.66 8.81 -4.77
C VAL A 34 10.02 10.08 -4.22
N VAL A 35 9.90 11.09 -5.07
CA VAL A 35 9.16 12.32 -4.75
C VAL A 35 7.68 12.06 -5.00
N LEU A 36 6.84 12.19 -3.97
CA LEU A 36 5.40 11.94 -4.06
C LEU A 36 4.59 13.20 -4.34
N GLU A 37 5.00 14.32 -3.73
CA GLU A 37 4.32 15.60 -3.84
C GLU A 37 5.32 16.75 -3.71
N ARG A 38 5.05 17.85 -4.44
CA ARG A 38 5.63 19.16 -4.21
C ARG A 38 4.54 20.21 -4.25
N LEU A 39 4.15 20.74 -3.09
CA LEU A 39 3.06 21.68 -2.96
C LEU A 39 3.31 22.66 -1.81
N GLY A 40 3.00 23.93 -2.02
CA GLY A 40 3.05 24.94 -0.96
C GLY A 40 4.44 25.15 -0.33
N GLY A 41 5.52 24.95 -1.08
CA GLY A 41 6.89 25.05 -0.58
C GLY A 41 7.32 23.87 0.30
N ARG A 42 6.58 22.77 0.26
CA ARG A 42 6.91 21.51 0.93
C ARG A 42 6.96 20.37 -0.08
N ALA A 43 7.81 19.39 0.21
CA ALA A 43 7.93 18.15 -0.53
C ALA A 43 7.64 16.97 0.39
N VAL A 44 7.02 15.93 -0.16
CA VAL A 44 6.84 14.62 0.50
C VAL A 44 7.67 13.61 -0.28
N ASP A 45 8.71 13.09 0.37
CA ASP A 45 9.68 12.18 -0.25
C ASP A 45 9.73 10.85 0.50
N ASP A 46 9.75 9.76 -0.27
CA ASP A 46 9.98 8.40 0.23
C ASP A 46 11.42 7.97 -0.04
N PHE A 47 12.06 7.48 1.01
CA PHE A 47 13.38 6.87 0.95
C PHE A 47 13.24 5.38 1.22
N THR A 48 13.66 4.55 0.28
CA THR A 48 13.89 3.13 0.54
C THR A 48 15.35 2.95 0.91
N VAL A 49 15.61 2.32 2.05
CA VAL A 49 16.96 2.15 2.59
C VAL A 49 17.22 0.73 3.05
N VAL A 50 18.43 0.23 2.80
CA VAL A 50 18.95 -0.97 3.46
C VAL A 50 19.52 -0.55 4.81
N TRP A 51 19.00 -1.17 5.86
CA TRP A 51 19.29 -0.80 7.24
C TRP A 51 20.02 -1.91 8.01
N PRO A 52 21.14 -1.59 8.70
CA PRO A 52 22.02 -2.60 9.33
C PRO A 52 21.54 -3.14 10.70
N GLY A 53 20.26 -2.98 11.07
CA GLY A 53 19.66 -3.65 12.24
C GLY A 53 18.72 -2.77 13.08
N ALA A 54 17.82 -3.39 13.86
CA ALA A 54 16.73 -2.71 14.57
C ALA A 54 17.19 -1.69 15.64
N ALA A 55 18.27 -1.99 16.37
CA ALA A 55 18.78 -1.20 17.50
C ALA A 55 19.28 0.24 17.14
N ARG A 56 19.09 0.69 15.90
CA ARG A 56 19.51 2.02 15.42
C ARG A 56 18.37 2.87 14.88
N VAL A 57 17.13 2.37 14.81
CA VAL A 57 16.02 3.12 14.22
C VAL A 57 15.65 4.35 15.07
N GLU A 58 15.72 4.27 16.39
CA GLU A 58 15.51 5.44 17.26
C GLU A 58 16.50 6.58 16.97
N ARG A 59 17.78 6.25 16.75
CA ARG A 59 18.81 7.25 16.38
C ARG A 59 18.55 7.88 15.03
N LEU A 60 18.01 7.11 14.08
CA LEU A 60 17.57 7.64 12.80
C LEU A 60 16.45 8.66 12.99
N LEU A 61 15.39 8.27 13.69
CA LEU A 61 14.23 9.12 13.94
C LEU A 61 14.65 10.41 14.66
N ALA A 62 15.49 10.31 15.69
CA ALA A 62 16.03 11.45 16.39
C ALA A 62 16.88 12.36 15.48
N GLY A 63 17.71 11.77 14.63
CA GLY A 63 18.54 12.52 13.68
C GLY A 63 17.71 13.26 12.63
N LEU A 64 16.66 12.63 12.09
CA LEU A 64 15.75 13.26 11.13
C LEU A 64 14.91 14.35 11.78
N ALA A 65 14.39 14.11 12.98
CA ALA A 65 13.62 15.10 13.75
C ALA A 65 14.44 16.34 14.14
N ALA A 66 15.76 16.22 14.22
CA ALA A 66 16.66 17.35 14.50
C ALA A 66 16.86 18.29 13.29
N ILE A 67 16.43 17.89 12.08
CA ILE A 67 16.59 18.72 10.88
C ILE A 67 15.46 19.76 10.83
N PRO A 68 15.77 21.08 10.81
CA PRO A 68 14.74 22.11 10.85
C PRO A 68 13.75 22.01 9.68
N GLY A 69 12.47 21.84 10.03
CA GLY A 69 11.37 21.75 9.08
C GLY A 69 11.18 20.37 8.46
N VAL A 70 11.94 19.34 8.83
CA VAL A 70 11.67 17.96 8.41
C VAL A 70 10.74 17.30 9.41
N GLN A 71 9.76 16.56 8.90
CA GLN A 71 8.86 15.71 9.67
C GLN A 71 8.93 14.29 9.12
N VAL A 72 9.02 13.30 10.00
CA VAL A 72 8.96 11.89 9.61
C VAL A 72 7.49 11.45 9.69
N ASP A 73 6.90 11.15 8.53
CA ASP A 73 5.49 10.77 8.44
C ASP A 73 5.29 9.27 8.74
N GLY A 74 6.33 8.47 8.53
CA GLY A 74 6.34 7.07 8.91
C GLY A 74 7.63 6.35 8.52
N VAL A 75 7.90 5.26 9.22
CA VAL A 75 8.96 4.30 8.91
C VAL A 75 8.34 2.92 8.95
N TRP A 76 8.50 2.12 7.91
CA TRP A 76 7.94 0.76 7.88
C TRP A 76 8.80 -0.16 7.02
N ARG A 77 8.55 -1.46 7.13
CA ARG A 77 9.27 -2.46 6.34
C ARG A 77 8.80 -2.43 4.90
N ALA A 78 9.75 -2.36 3.98
CA ALA A 78 9.48 -2.60 2.57
C ALA A 78 9.63 -4.09 2.27
N ILE A 79 8.63 -4.65 1.60
CA ILE A 79 8.65 -6.04 1.13
C ILE A 79 9.10 -6.04 -0.32
N GLY A 80 10.05 -6.90 -0.67
CA GLY A 80 10.60 -6.98 -2.02
C GLY A 80 11.72 -5.96 -2.27
N ALA A 81 12.49 -6.18 -3.34
CA ALA A 81 13.57 -5.28 -3.72
C ALA A 81 13.00 -3.93 -4.21
N PRO A 82 13.75 -2.83 -4.05
CA PRO A 82 13.37 -1.53 -4.59
C PRO A 82 13.05 -1.63 -6.08
N VAL A 83 11.89 -1.12 -6.46
CA VAL A 83 11.36 -1.24 -7.82
C VAL A 83 11.93 -0.12 -8.69
N ASN A 84 12.79 -0.49 -9.66
CA ASN A 84 13.16 0.40 -10.75
C ASN A 84 12.08 0.35 -11.84
N GLY A 85 11.90 1.43 -12.61
CA GLY A 85 10.77 1.57 -13.54
C GLY A 85 10.53 0.33 -14.42
N GLY A 86 9.26 -0.02 -14.64
CA GLY A 86 8.84 -1.13 -15.51
C GLY A 86 8.06 -2.26 -14.83
N HIS A 87 8.18 -2.43 -13.51
CA HIS A 87 7.51 -3.52 -12.80
C HIS A 87 5.97 -3.51 -12.89
N ASP A 88 5.35 -2.33 -13.02
CA ASP A 88 3.90 -2.24 -13.23
C ASP A 88 3.50 -2.87 -14.57
N ALA A 89 4.28 -2.61 -15.62
CA ALA A 89 4.07 -3.20 -16.93
C ALA A 89 4.40 -4.71 -16.94
N GLU A 90 5.44 -5.12 -16.22
CA GLU A 90 5.82 -6.53 -16.06
C GLU A 90 4.73 -7.32 -15.33
N LEU A 91 4.17 -6.78 -14.25
CA LEU A 91 3.04 -7.39 -13.55
C LEU A 91 1.83 -7.52 -14.48
N LEU A 92 1.49 -6.48 -15.22
CA LEU A 92 0.38 -6.53 -16.17
C LEU A 92 0.64 -7.53 -17.31
N ALA A 93 1.88 -7.66 -17.76
CA ALA A 93 2.28 -8.67 -18.74
C ALA A 93 2.12 -10.09 -18.17
N GLN A 94 2.47 -10.32 -16.90
CA GLN A 94 2.26 -11.60 -16.21
C GLN A 94 0.76 -11.92 -16.08
N VAL A 95 -0.05 -10.95 -15.68
CA VAL A 95 -1.51 -11.08 -15.61
C VAL A 95 -2.10 -11.41 -16.99
N ALA A 96 -1.60 -10.77 -18.05
CA ALA A 96 -2.04 -11.04 -19.42
C ALA A 96 -1.58 -12.40 -19.96
N ALA A 97 -0.39 -12.85 -19.56
CA ALA A 97 0.16 -14.15 -19.96
C ALA A 97 -0.59 -15.32 -19.31
N ASN A 98 -1.08 -15.15 -18.08
CA ASN A 98 -1.92 -16.14 -17.40
C ASN A 98 -3.18 -15.53 -16.77
N PRO A 99 -4.22 -15.19 -17.58
CA PRO A 99 -5.43 -14.54 -17.08
C PRO A 99 -6.29 -15.41 -16.14
N ALA A 100 -6.05 -16.73 -16.09
CA ALA A 100 -6.77 -17.62 -15.19
C ALA A 100 -6.41 -17.34 -13.72
N ASP A 101 -5.11 -17.10 -13.45
CA ASP A 101 -4.60 -16.79 -12.11
C ASP A 101 -4.37 -15.29 -11.90
N GLY A 102 -4.70 -14.46 -12.90
CA GLY A 102 -4.27 -13.05 -12.92
C GLY A 102 -4.79 -12.19 -11.77
N LEU A 103 -5.94 -12.50 -11.16
CA LEU A 103 -6.38 -11.82 -9.93
C LEU A 103 -5.46 -12.15 -8.75
N ALA A 104 -5.11 -13.42 -8.57
CA ALA A 104 -4.19 -13.86 -7.53
C ALA A 104 -2.80 -13.26 -7.75
N THR A 105 -2.29 -13.31 -9.00
CA THR A 105 -1.01 -12.68 -9.38
C THR A 105 -0.97 -11.19 -9.04
N LEU A 106 -2.04 -10.45 -9.35
CA LEU A 106 -2.14 -9.03 -8.99
C LEU A 106 -2.11 -8.83 -7.46
N VAL A 107 -2.95 -9.56 -6.73
CA VAL A 107 -3.08 -9.40 -5.28
C VAL A 107 -1.78 -9.77 -4.55
N ASP A 108 -1.06 -10.81 -4.98
CA ASP A 108 0.21 -11.20 -4.38
C ASP A 108 1.36 -10.23 -4.68
N ALA A 109 1.37 -9.62 -5.87
CA ALA A 109 2.46 -8.74 -6.28
C ALA A 109 2.35 -7.32 -5.70
N VAL A 110 1.13 -6.80 -5.53
CA VAL A 110 0.89 -5.41 -5.09
C VAL A 110 1.56 -5.03 -3.77
N PRO A 111 1.59 -5.88 -2.71
CA PRO A 111 2.30 -5.58 -1.47
C PRO A 111 3.78 -5.21 -1.69
N GLY A 112 4.46 -5.94 -2.57
CA GLY A 112 5.86 -5.67 -2.91
C GLY A 112 6.04 -4.35 -3.68
N LEU A 113 5.15 -4.06 -4.63
CA LEU A 113 5.22 -2.84 -5.45
C LEU A 113 5.00 -1.56 -4.63
N LEU A 114 4.19 -1.66 -3.57
CA LEU A 114 3.74 -0.53 -2.77
C LEU A 114 4.43 -0.46 -1.41
N ALA A 115 5.36 -1.37 -1.08
CA ALA A 115 5.88 -1.52 0.29
C ALA A 115 4.72 -1.55 1.31
N ALA A 116 3.79 -2.47 1.09
CA ALA A 116 2.63 -2.69 1.95
C ALA A 116 2.71 -4.10 2.55
N ASP A 117 2.03 -4.33 3.66
CA ASP A 117 2.14 -5.59 4.41
C ASP A 117 1.39 -6.74 3.75
N TRP A 118 0.21 -6.43 3.23
CA TRP A 118 -0.65 -7.38 2.55
C TRP A 118 -1.64 -6.68 1.61
N ALA A 119 -2.26 -7.47 0.74
CA ALA A 119 -3.38 -7.05 -0.10
C ALA A 119 -4.46 -8.14 -0.14
N ALA A 120 -5.67 -7.74 -0.46
CA ALA A 120 -6.80 -8.65 -0.62
C ALA A 120 -7.75 -8.16 -1.71
N ALA A 121 -8.29 -9.09 -2.49
CA ALA A 121 -9.46 -8.85 -3.31
C ALA A 121 -10.71 -9.24 -2.51
N ALA A 122 -11.67 -8.32 -2.43
CA ALA A 122 -12.93 -8.54 -1.72
C ALA A 122 -14.12 -8.19 -2.61
N VAL A 123 -15.17 -9.00 -2.51
CA VAL A 123 -16.46 -8.74 -3.16
C VAL A 123 -17.32 -7.96 -2.19
N VAL A 124 -17.72 -6.75 -2.60
CA VAL A 124 -18.59 -5.87 -1.83
C VAL A 124 -20.00 -5.92 -2.43
N PRO A 125 -21.02 -6.36 -1.68
CA PRO A 125 -22.40 -6.36 -2.17
C PRO A 125 -22.91 -4.96 -2.54
N ALA A 126 -23.78 -4.87 -3.55
CA ALA A 126 -24.25 -3.61 -4.11
C ALA A 126 -25.06 -2.75 -3.12
N ASP A 127 -25.82 -3.40 -2.25
CA ASP A 127 -26.58 -2.82 -1.15
C ASP A 127 -25.69 -2.43 0.04
N TRP A 128 -24.52 -3.05 0.23
CA TRP A 128 -23.50 -2.58 1.17
C TRP A 128 -22.85 -1.28 0.69
N ALA A 129 -22.70 -1.12 -0.64
CA ALA A 129 -22.20 0.11 -1.25
C ALA A 129 -23.19 1.28 -1.15
N ALA A 130 -24.48 1.01 -0.91
CA ALA A 130 -25.50 2.03 -0.69
C ALA A 130 -25.39 2.58 0.74
N ARG A 131 -24.96 3.83 0.87
CA ARG A 131 -24.71 4.57 2.13
C ARG A 131 -25.83 4.55 3.20
N ASN A 132 -27.00 3.97 2.91
CA ASN A 132 -28.21 3.98 3.75
C ASN A 132 -28.75 2.58 4.09
N GLY A 133 -28.06 1.49 3.74
CA GLY A 133 -28.53 0.14 4.09
C GLY A 133 -28.25 -0.20 5.55
N ALA A 134 -29.28 -0.61 6.31
CA ALA A 134 -29.06 -1.30 7.58
C ALA A 134 -28.10 -2.47 7.34
N LYS A 135 -27.06 -2.61 8.18
CA LYS A 135 -26.11 -3.74 8.13
C LYS A 135 -26.87 -5.04 8.39
N GLY A 136 -27.49 -5.60 7.36
CA GLY A 136 -28.22 -6.86 7.41
C GLY A 136 -27.25 -8.01 7.56
N VAL A 137 -27.57 -8.94 8.44
CA VAL A 137 -26.83 -10.20 8.61
C VAL A 137 -26.78 -10.92 7.26
N GLY A 138 -25.58 -11.14 6.72
CA GLY A 138 -25.35 -11.80 5.43
C GLY A 138 -24.95 -10.88 4.28
N ASN A 139 -24.81 -9.57 4.51
CA ASN A 139 -24.46 -8.60 3.48
C ASN A 139 -23.09 -7.93 3.67
N GLU A 140 -22.15 -8.62 4.29
CA GLU A 140 -20.81 -8.09 4.55
C GLU A 140 -19.87 -8.33 3.36
N PRO A 141 -18.86 -7.45 3.15
CA PRO A 141 -17.79 -7.72 2.22
C PRO A 141 -17.13 -9.06 2.50
N ARG A 142 -16.86 -9.84 1.46
CA ARG A 142 -16.21 -11.15 1.60
C ARG A 142 -14.91 -11.21 0.83
N VAL A 143 -13.88 -11.77 1.45
CA VAL A 143 -12.57 -11.98 0.83
C VAL A 143 -12.71 -13.02 -0.27
N ALA A 144 -12.32 -12.67 -1.49
CA ALA A 144 -12.18 -13.59 -2.60
C ALA A 144 -10.79 -14.20 -2.68
N TYR A 145 -9.77 -13.36 -2.46
CA TYR A 145 -8.38 -13.78 -2.43
C TYR A 145 -7.59 -12.86 -1.50
N ALA A 146 -6.63 -13.40 -0.77
CA ALA A 146 -5.75 -12.64 0.10
C ALA A 146 -4.30 -13.02 -0.20
N SER A 147 -3.43 -12.02 -0.24
CA SER A 147 -2.00 -12.25 -0.46
C SER A 147 -1.41 -13.11 0.65
N TRP A 148 -0.31 -13.82 0.38
CA TRP A 148 0.36 -14.69 1.34
C TRP A 148 0.56 -14.12 2.76
N ARG A 149 0.87 -12.82 2.88
CA ARG A 149 1.12 -12.16 4.17
C ARG A 149 -0.13 -11.59 4.86
N ALA A 150 -1.31 -11.78 4.29
CA ALA A 150 -2.54 -11.33 4.92
C ALA A 150 -2.77 -12.06 6.26
N PRO A 151 -3.25 -11.37 7.30
CA PRO A 151 -3.56 -12.00 8.57
C PRO A 151 -4.65 -13.06 8.42
N SER A 152 -4.59 -14.09 9.26
CA SER A 152 -5.63 -15.13 9.35
C SER A 152 -6.14 -15.23 10.79
N PRO A 153 -7.43 -14.93 11.06
CA PRO A 153 -8.46 -14.51 10.11
C PRO A 153 -8.28 -13.06 9.61
N LEU A 154 -8.63 -12.82 8.33
CA LEU A 154 -8.63 -11.49 7.73
C LEU A 154 -9.97 -10.79 8.00
N HIS A 155 -9.91 -9.71 8.78
CA HIS A 155 -11.06 -8.81 8.99
C HIS A 155 -11.01 -7.67 7.98
N LEU A 156 -12.09 -7.51 7.20
CA LEU A 156 -12.18 -6.45 6.20
C LEU A 156 -12.65 -5.14 6.85
N PRO A 157 -12.00 -4.00 6.55
CA PRO A 157 -12.39 -2.71 7.10
C PRO A 157 -13.62 -2.13 6.37
N GLU A 158 -14.14 -1.00 6.85
CA GLU A 158 -15.19 -0.27 6.14
C GLU A 158 -14.66 0.40 4.85
N VAL A 159 -14.86 -0.28 3.72
CA VAL A 159 -14.38 0.15 2.40
C VAL A 159 -15.24 1.18 1.68
N THR A 160 -16.45 1.51 2.16
CA THR A 160 -17.32 2.54 1.57
C THR A 160 -16.80 3.95 1.83
N PRO A 161 -16.92 4.89 0.88
CA PRO A 161 -17.47 4.71 -0.48
C PRO A 161 -16.50 3.99 -1.42
N LEU A 162 -17.06 3.23 -2.38
CA LEU A 162 -16.31 2.47 -3.38
C LEU A 162 -15.68 3.38 -4.45
N ARG A 163 -14.53 3.95 -4.10
CA ARG A 163 -13.67 4.72 -5.01
C ARG A 163 -12.22 4.53 -4.62
N ALA A 164 -11.31 4.81 -5.55
CA ALA A 164 -9.89 4.86 -5.23
C ALA A 164 -9.65 5.90 -4.12
N ARG A 165 -9.17 5.48 -2.95
CA ARG A 165 -8.88 6.38 -1.83
C ARG A 165 -7.95 5.74 -0.80
N PRO A 166 -7.16 6.56 -0.09
CA PRO A 166 -6.57 6.15 1.18
C PRO A 166 -7.60 6.27 2.31
N PHE A 167 -7.43 5.49 3.37
CA PHE A 167 -8.09 5.69 4.65
C PHE A 167 -7.32 4.96 5.77
N ALA A 168 -7.66 5.25 7.02
CA ALA A 168 -7.08 4.59 8.17
C ALA A 168 -8.18 4.29 9.19
N GLU A 169 -8.02 3.21 9.94
CA GLU A 169 -8.84 2.94 11.12
C GLU A 169 -8.16 3.52 12.37
N PRO A 170 -8.92 4.02 13.36
CA PRO A 170 -8.36 4.52 14.60
C PRO A 170 -7.52 3.44 15.30
N GLY A 171 -6.23 3.71 15.54
CA GLY A 171 -5.31 2.75 16.16
C GLY A 171 -4.99 1.52 15.32
N GLY A 172 -5.36 1.53 14.03
CA GLY A 172 -5.31 0.36 13.16
C GLY A 172 -4.45 0.55 11.92
N ALA A 173 -4.65 -0.36 10.97
CA ALA A 173 -3.96 -0.35 9.70
C ALA A 173 -4.36 0.85 8.84
N ARG A 174 -3.45 1.22 7.94
CA ARG A 174 -3.66 2.23 6.89
C ARG A 174 -3.95 1.48 5.62
N TYR A 175 -4.95 1.92 4.88
CA TYR A 175 -5.47 1.23 3.72
C TYR A 175 -5.45 2.11 2.48
N ALA A 176 -5.20 1.48 1.34
CA ALA A 176 -5.61 1.97 0.04
C ALA A 176 -6.66 1.00 -0.51
N VAL A 177 -7.75 1.53 -1.05
CA VAL A 177 -8.76 0.75 -1.76
C VAL A 177 -8.87 1.24 -3.18
N ALA A 178 -9.08 0.31 -4.13
CA ALA A 178 -9.41 0.63 -5.51
C ALA A 178 -10.44 -0.37 -6.07
N PRO A 179 -11.61 0.08 -6.56
CA PRO A 179 -12.59 -0.81 -7.18
C PRO A 179 -12.16 -1.23 -8.58
N PHE A 180 -12.43 -2.48 -8.95
CA PHE A 180 -12.25 -2.99 -10.32
C PHE A 180 -13.34 -2.46 -11.28
N GLY A 181 -14.40 -1.84 -10.74
CA GLY A 181 -15.52 -1.32 -11.52
C GLY A 181 -16.49 -2.40 -12.03
N ARG A 182 -16.32 -3.66 -11.59
CA ARG A 182 -17.15 -4.81 -11.97
C ARG A 182 -17.36 -5.74 -10.78
N GLY A 183 -18.52 -6.41 -10.74
CA GLY A 183 -18.83 -7.44 -9.74
C GLY A 183 -18.76 -7.01 -8.27
N GLY A 184 -18.76 -5.70 -7.97
CA GLY A 184 -18.50 -5.20 -6.61
C GLY A 184 -17.09 -5.49 -6.10
N LEU A 185 -16.17 -5.93 -6.97
CA LEU A 185 -14.83 -6.34 -6.60
C LEU A 185 -13.96 -5.11 -6.31
N VAL A 186 -13.25 -5.17 -5.18
CA VAL A 186 -12.28 -4.15 -4.76
C VAL A 186 -10.95 -4.80 -4.43
N LEU A 187 -9.87 -4.08 -4.73
CA LEU A 187 -8.55 -4.36 -4.20
C LEU A 187 -8.34 -3.51 -2.94
N LEU A 188 -7.97 -4.17 -1.85
CA LEU A 188 -7.48 -3.56 -0.62
C LEU A 188 -5.99 -3.80 -0.49
N VAL A 189 -5.26 -2.79 -0.05
CA VAL A 189 -3.84 -2.84 0.25
C VAL A 189 -3.65 -2.21 1.61
N ALA A 190 -2.90 -2.86 2.51
CA ALA A 190 -2.80 -2.42 3.89
C ALA A 190 -1.35 -2.27 4.35
N ARG A 191 -1.13 -1.28 5.21
CA ARG A 191 0.07 -1.11 6.02
C ARG A 191 -0.31 -1.15 7.49
N THR A 192 0.42 -1.91 8.27
CA THR A 192 0.27 -2.04 9.72
C THR A 192 1.51 -1.48 10.42
N ASP A 193 1.34 -1.02 11.65
CA ASP A 193 2.49 -0.69 12.49
C ASP A 193 3.15 -2.02 12.92
N GLU A 194 4.47 -2.11 12.79
CA GLU A 194 5.26 -3.32 13.11
C GLU A 194 6.50 -2.91 13.91
N ASP A 195 6.80 -3.63 15.00
CA ASP A 195 7.98 -3.39 15.86
C ASP A 195 8.18 -1.92 16.27
N ASP A 196 7.10 -1.26 16.72
CA ASP A 196 7.05 0.16 17.09
C ASP A 196 7.38 1.16 15.96
N LEU A 197 7.40 0.69 14.71
CA LEU A 197 7.59 1.53 13.53
C LEU A 197 6.23 1.95 12.95
N PRO A 198 5.87 3.25 13.04
CA PRO A 198 4.59 3.72 12.54
C PRO A 198 4.64 3.80 11.01
N ALA A 199 3.77 3.05 10.34
CA ALA A 199 3.68 3.12 8.89
C ALA A 199 3.11 4.48 8.44
N ALA A 200 3.52 4.97 7.27
CA ALA A 200 2.88 6.15 6.70
C ALA A 200 1.56 5.77 6.00
N ALA A 201 0.57 6.67 6.06
CA ALA A 201 -0.66 6.51 5.30
C ALA A 201 -0.35 6.47 3.79
N PHE A 202 -1.19 5.80 3.00
CA PHE A 202 -1.01 5.82 1.54
C PHE A 202 -1.20 7.24 1.01
N HIS A 203 -0.23 7.71 0.22
CA HIS A 203 -0.31 8.99 -0.47
C HIS A 203 -1.25 8.89 -1.68
N VAL A 204 -1.82 10.02 -2.13
CA VAL A 204 -2.72 10.03 -3.29
C VAL A 204 -2.06 9.44 -4.53
N THR A 205 -0.78 9.75 -4.77
CA THR A 205 0.02 9.18 -5.87
C THR A 205 0.13 7.66 -5.82
N GLU A 206 0.21 7.09 -4.61
CA GLU A 206 0.24 5.62 -4.43
C GLU A 206 -1.12 5.01 -4.73
N VAL A 207 -2.20 5.67 -4.28
CA VAL A 207 -3.57 5.26 -4.56
C VAL A 207 -3.89 5.35 -6.05
N ASP A 208 -3.43 6.38 -6.74
CA ASP A 208 -3.57 6.55 -8.18
C ASP A 208 -2.86 5.43 -8.95
N ARG A 209 -1.66 5.05 -8.50
CA ARG A 209 -0.91 3.90 -9.04
C ARG A 209 -1.68 2.59 -8.84
N VAL A 210 -2.20 2.32 -7.64
CA VAL A 210 -3.04 1.15 -7.37
C VAL A 210 -4.28 1.16 -8.28
N ALA A 211 -4.94 2.30 -8.42
CA ALA A 211 -6.11 2.44 -9.27
C ALA A 211 -5.79 2.23 -10.76
N GLN A 212 -4.61 2.66 -11.22
CA GLN A 212 -4.14 2.40 -12.59
C GLN A 212 -3.87 0.91 -12.83
N LEU A 213 -3.19 0.24 -11.90
CA LEU A 213 -2.96 -1.21 -11.95
C LEU A 213 -4.28 -1.98 -11.98
N VAL A 214 -5.22 -1.65 -11.08
CA VAL A 214 -6.54 -2.27 -11.01
C VAL A 214 -7.34 -2.06 -12.30
N ARG A 215 -7.36 -0.84 -12.86
CA ARG A 215 -8.04 -0.56 -14.13
C ARG A 215 -7.45 -1.37 -15.29
N ALA A 216 -6.11 -1.41 -15.39
CA ALA A 216 -5.45 -2.17 -16.46
C ALA A 216 -5.67 -3.67 -16.33
N ALA A 217 -5.56 -4.23 -15.12
CA ALA A 217 -5.87 -5.63 -14.84
C ALA A 217 -7.35 -5.95 -15.13
N ALA A 218 -8.28 -5.05 -14.80
CA ALA A 218 -9.70 -5.24 -15.10
C ALA A 218 -9.98 -5.34 -16.61
N VAL A 219 -9.26 -4.57 -17.43
CA VAL A 219 -9.35 -4.67 -18.90
C VAL A 219 -8.83 -6.02 -19.38
N ILE A 220 -7.71 -6.50 -18.85
CA ILE A 220 -7.08 -7.78 -19.23
C ILE A 220 -7.96 -8.98 -18.82
N LEU A 221 -8.48 -8.97 -17.59
CA LEU A 221 -9.23 -10.08 -17.03
C LEU A 221 -10.68 -10.13 -17.55
N GLY A 222 -11.26 -8.97 -17.88
CA GLY A 222 -12.57 -8.87 -18.52
C GLY A 222 -13.70 -9.46 -17.68
N SER A 223 -14.54 -10.29 -18.30
CA SER A 223 -15.69 -10.93 -17.63
C SER A 223 -15.31 -12.00 -16.60
N ARG A 224 -14.03 -12.41 -16.53
CA ARG A 224 -13.57 -13.35 -15.50
C ARG A 224 -13.75 -12.79 -14.10
N LEU A 225 -13.68 -11.46 -13.95
CA LEU A 225 -13.92 -10.78 -12.68
C LEU A 225 -15.35 -10.91 -12.18
N ASP A 226 -16.33 -11.13 -13.07
CA ASP A 226 -17.74 -11.31 -12.70
C ASP A 226 -17.99 -12.70 -12.07
N ALA A 227 -17.11 -13.67 -12.34
CA ALA A 227 -17.18 -15.03 -11.81
C ALA A 227 -16.41 -15.20 -10.48
N VAL A 228 -15.77 -14.14 -9.97
CA VAL A 228 -15.01 -14.20 -8.72
C VAL A 228 -15.97 -14.40 -7.55
N THR A 229 -16.00 -15.61 -7.02
CA THR A 229 -16.76 -15.94 -5.81
C THR A 229 -15.89 -15.75 -4.58
N PRO A 230 -16.44 -15.30 -3.44
CA PRO A 230 -15.68 -15.20 -2.22
C PRO A 230 -15.20 -16.57 -1.75
N ALA A 231 -14.02 -16.64 -1.13
CA ALA A 231 -13.48 -17.88 -0.61
C ALA A 231 -14.46 -18.52 0.37
N THR A 232 -14.70 -19.83 0.20
CA THR A 232 -15.43 -20.62 1.19
C THR A 232 -14.51 -20.79 2.38
N VAL A 233 -14.92 -20.26 3.54
CA VAL A 233 -14.18 -20.46 4.79
C VAL A 233 -14.24 -21.95 5.12
N SER A 234 -13.20 -22.71 4.74
CA SER A 234 -13.01 -24.05 5.28
C SER A 234 -12.63 -23.88 6.74
N GLN A 235 -13.57 -24.24 7.63
CA GLN A 235 -13.27 -24.44 9.04
C GLN A 235 -12.27 -25.60 9.15
N VAL A 236 -11.04 -25.29 9.50
CA VAL A 236 -10.05 -26.26 10.01
C VAL A 236 -9.34 -25.62 11.19
#